data_AF-A0A927CZ08-F1
#
_entry.id   AF-A0A927CZ08-F1
#
_cell.length_a   1.000
_cell.length_b   1.000
_cell.length_c   1.000
_cell.angle_alpha   90.00
_cell.angle_beta   90.00
_cell.angle_gamma   90.00
#
_symmetry.space_group_name_H-M   'P 1'
#
loop_
_entity.id
_entity.type
_entity.pdbx_description
1 polymer ?
#
loop_
_entity_poly.entity_id
_entity_poly.type
_entity_poly.pdbx_seq_one_letter_code
_entity_poly.pdbx_strand_id
1 'polypeptide(L)'
;MKSFRLVSLQIIVSDEQMVNIELTEGLTINKEDERNRWLIEAFIHHDHYPPLAKAIEAQNAVRLLATITKKENNPALFQARVLTIKKVEDYYSVLFEGQIVSNHIQYTELLLEKLVQSGLDGEALITAFKEKIRSKPRLYAEKS
;
A
#
# COMPACT_ATOMS: atom_id res chain seq x y z
N MET A 1 1.38 20.51 -7.11
CA MET A 1 2.22 19.46 -6.50
C MET A 1 2.12 19.56 -4.99
N LYS A 2 1.94 18.43 -4.29
CA LYS A 2 1.90 18.36 -2.82
C LYS A 2 2.83 17.28 -2.30
N SER A 3 3.61 17.59 -1.27
CA SER A 3 4.51 16.67 -0.60
C SER A 3 3.96 16.25 0.75
N PHE A 4 4.20 14.99 1.11
CA PHE A 4 3.78 14.40 2.37
C PHE A 4 4.88 13.49 2.91
N ARG A 5 4.99 13.42 4.23
CA ARG A 5 5.89 12.46 4.87
C ARG A 5 5.39 11.04 4.63
N LEU A 6 6.28 10.15 4.19
CA LEU A 6 6.03 8.71 4.14
C LEU A 6 6.44 8.11 5.48
N VAL A 7 5.48 7.49 6.17
CA VAL A 7 5.66 7.03 7.55
C VAL A 7 6.06 5.56 7.60
N SER A 8 5.52 4.75 6.71
CA SER A 8 5.89 3.35 6.55
C SER A 8 5.62 2.90 5.13
N LEU A 9 6.39 1.91 4.69
CA LEU A 9 6.27 1.31 3.37
C LEU A 9 6.30 -0.21 3.49
N GLN A 10 5.37 -0.87 2.81
CA GLN A 10 5.35 -2.33 2.69
C GLN A 10 5.25 -2.71 1.22
N ILE A 11 5.97 -3.75 0.82
CA ILE A 11 5.85 -4.34 -0.52
C ILE A 11 4.99 -5.59 -0.42
N ILE A 12 3.98 -5.69 -1.29
CA ILE A 12 3.19 -6.90 -1.47
C ILE A 12 3.94 -7.77 -2.51
N VAL A 13 4.44 -8.93 -2.07
CA VAL A 13 5.16 -9.90 -2.93
C VAL A 13 4.18 -10.95 -3.48
N SER A 14 3.22 -11.35 -2.65
CA SER A 14 2.09 -12.21 -3.02
C SER A 14 0.89 -11.87 -2.12
N ASP A 15 -0.26 -12.50 -2.35
CA ASP A 15 -1.47 -12.21 -1.58
C ASP A 15 -1.32 -12.55 -0.07
N GLU A 16 -0.36 -13.40 0.28
CA GLU A 16 -0.07 -13.79 1.67
C GLU A 16 1.25 -13.21 2.20
N GLN A 17 2.12 -12.72 1.32
CA GLN A 17 3.45 -12.25 1.68
C GLN A 17 3.60 -10.74 1.49
N MET A 18 3.78 -10.05 2.62
CA MET A 18 4.13 -8.64 2.67
C MET A 18 5.50 -8.46 3.34
N VAL A 19 6.34 -7.62 2.74
CA VAL A 19 7.65 -7.27 3.27
C VAL A 19 7.58 -5.85 3.82
N ASN A 20 7.74 -5.70 5.13
CA ASN A 20 7.81 -4.40 5.77
C ASN A 20 9.21 -3.80 5.57
N ILE A 21 9.26 -2.54 5.13
CA ILE A 21 10.51 -1.84 4.88
C ILE A 21 10.74 -0.86 6.01
N GLU A 22 11.85 -1.04 6.72
CA GLU A 22 12.27 -0.12 7.76
C GLU A 22 12.90 1.12 7.10
N LEU A 23 12.14 2.21 7.15
CA LEU A 23 12.55 3.50 6.60
C LEU A 23 13.42 4.24 7.61
N THR A 24 14.58 4.71 7.17
CA THR A 24 15.31 5.78 7.87
C THR A 24 14.54 7.08 7.71
N GLU A 25 14.16 7.41 6.47
CA GLU A 25 13.31 8.55 6.12
C GLU A 25 12.44 8.21 4.90
N GLY A 26 11.38 8.99 4.71
CA GLY A 26 10.47 8.76 3.60
C GLY A 26 9.69 9.99 3.16
N LEU A 27 9.57 10.16 1.85
CA LEU A 27 8.82 11.24 1.22
C LEU A 27 7.90 10.68 0.14
N THR A 28 6.69 11.23 0.03
CA THR A 28 5.84 11.00 -1.13
C THR A 28 5.30 12.31 -1.68
N ILE A 29 5.18 12.38 -2.99
CA ILE A 29 4.76 13.58 -3.72
C ILE A 29 3.61 13.21 -4.64
N ASN A 30 2.46 13.85 -4.45
CA ASN A 30 1.41 13.88 -5.44
C ASN A 30 1.78 14.92 -6.50
N LYS A 31 2.01 14.46 -7.74
CA LYS A 31 2.37 15.36 -8.85
C LYS A 31 1.21 16.26 -9.24
N GLU A 32 -0.03 15.89 -8.92
CA GLU A 32 -1.26 16.58 -9.31
C GLU A 32 -1.31 16.82 -10.83
N ASP A 33 -0.77 15.87 -11.61
CA ASP A 33 -0.88 15.86 -13.06
C ASP A 33 -2.12 15.09 -13.51
N GLU A 34 -2.46 15.23 -14.79
CA GLU A 34 -3.62 14.55 -15.42
C GLU A 34 -3.55 13.02 -15.31
N ARG A 35 -2.36 12.48 -15.04
CA ARG A 35 -2.12 11.04 -14.89
C ARG A 35 -2.18 10.57 -13.44
N ASN A 36 -2.54 11.42 -12.49
CA ASN A 36 -2.63 11.10 -11.06
C ASN A 36 -1.36 10.40 -10.52
N ARG A 37 -0.18 10.82 -10.99
CA ARG A 37 1.08 10.17 -10.62
C ARG A 37 1.57 10.60 -9.25
N TRP A 38 2.15 9.65 -8.55
CA TRP A 38 2.83 9.84 -7.29
C TRP A 38 4.28 9.41 -7.40
N LEU A 39 5.15 10.17 -6.74
CA LEU A 39 6.52 9.76 -6.45
C LEU A 39 6.59 9.30 -5.00
N ILE A 40 7.33 8.22 -4.76
CA ILE A 40 7.53 7.66 -3.43
C ILE A 40 9.02 7.42 -3.29
N GLU A 41 9.65 8.09 -2.34
CA GLU A 41 11.06 7.92 -2.03
C GLU A 41 11.19 7.25 -0.66
N ALA A 42 11.88 6.11 -0.66
CA ALA A 42 12.26 5.38 0.54
C ALA A 42 13.77 5.53 0.75
N PHE A 43 14.15 6.15 1.87
CA PHE A 43 15.53 6.23 2.31
C PHE A 43 15.77 5.20 3.41
N ILE A 44 16.68 4.27 3.17
CA ILE A 44 16.84 3.05 3.98
C ILE A 44 18.31 2.79 4.26
N HIS A 45 18.60 2.31 5.47
CA HIS A 45 19.93 1.85 5.82
C HIS A 45 20.29 0.57 5.05
N HIS A 46 21.58 0.36 4.76
CA HIS A 46 22.04 -0.75 3.94
C HIS A 46 21.65 -2.13 4.48
N ASP A 47 21.55 -2.28 5.81
CA ASP A 47 21.11 -3.53 6.45
C ASP A 47 19.68 -3.94 6.08
N HIS A 48 18.83 -2.96 5.77
CA HIS A 48 17.42 -3.18 5.43
C HIS A 48 17.16 -3.16 3.91
N TYR A 49 18.19 -2.92 3.10
CA TYR A 49 18.07 -2.93 1.63
C TYR A 49 17.87 -4.33 1.02
N PRO A 50 18.57 -5.41 1.44
CA PRO A 50 18.42 -6.73 0.83
C PRO A 50 16.98 -7.26 0.70
N PRO A 51 16.10 -7.16 1.73
CA PRO A 51 14.71 -7.61 1.59
C PRO A 51 13.91 -6.76 0.59
N LEU A 52 14.19 -5.44 0.51
CA LEU A 52 13.59 -4.56 -0.50
C LEU A 52 14.01 -4.99 -1.91
N ALA A 53 15.32 -5.14 -2.13
CA ALA A 53 15.91 -5.50 -3.41
C ALA A 53 15.32 -6.81 -3.96
N LYS A 54 15.22 -7.83 -3.09
CA LYS A 54 14.61 -9.11 -3.45
C LYS A 54 13.13 -8.98 -3.80
N ALA A 55 12.39 -8.13 -3.09
CA ALA A 55 10.96 -7.93 -3.31
C ALA A 55 10.65 -7.18 -4.61
N ILE A 56 11.55 -6.29 -5.06
CA ILE A 56 11.40 -5.53 -6.33
C ILE A 56 11.93 -6.29 -7.55
N GLU A 57 13.01 -7.08 -7.43
CA GLU A 57 13.57 -7.85 -8.57
C GLU A 57 12.59 -8.88 -9.13
N ALA A 58 11.71 -9.42 -8.29
CA ALA A 58 10.74 -10.42 -8.69
C ALA A 58 9.56 -9.86 -9.52
N GLN A 59 9.47 -8.53 -9.73
CA GLN A 59 8.24 -7.89 -10.21
C GLN A 59 8.50 -6.79 -11.25
N ASN A 60 7.84 -6.88 -12.42
CA ASN A 60 7.79 -5.78 -13.40
C ASN A 60 7.03 -4.55 -12.88
N ALA A 61 6.07 -4.74 -11.97
CA ALA A 61 5.32 -3.70 -11.30
C ALA A 61 5.16 -4.07 -9.82
N VAL A 62 5.47 -3.12 -8.93
CA VAL A 62 5.51 -3.32 -7.48
C VAL A 62 4.22 -2.79 -6.87
N ARG A 63 3.56 -3.61 -6.05
CA ARG A 63 2.42 -3.18 -5.23
C ARG A 63 2.93 -2.70 -3.87
N LEU A 64 2.68 -1.44 -3.54
CA LEU A 64 3.16 -0.78 -2.31
C LEU A 64 1.99 -0.40 -1.41
N LEU A 65 2.09 -0.68 -0.12
CA LEU A 65 1.23 -0.06 0.90
C LEU A 65 2.04 1.02 1.60
N ALA A 66 1.61 2.27 1.46
CA ALA A 66 2.31 3.43 2.01
C ALA A 66 1.40 4.18 2.99
N THR A 67 1.85 4.31 4.23
CA THR A 67 1.17 5.14 5.24
C THR A 67 1.69 6.56 5.14
N ILE A 68 0.79 7.51 4.84
CA ILE A 68 1.15 8.89 4.52
C ILE A 68 0.77 9.82 5.68
N THR A 69 1.65 10.76 6.01
CA THR A 69 1.50 11.80 7.04
C THR A 69 1.57 11.29 8.49
N LYS A 70 0.66 10.40 8.90
CA LYS A 70 0.49 9.91 10.29
C LYS A 70 0.41 8.39 10.37
N LYS A 71 0.93 7.77 11.43
CA LYS A 71 0.98 6.30 11.59
C LYS A 71 -0.41 5.67 11.68
N GLU A 72 -1.38 6.42 12.19
CA GLU A 72 -2.76 5.99 12.39
C GLU A 72 -3.58 6.04 11.10
N ASN A 73 -3.02 6.61 10.02
CA ASN A 73 -3.69 6.65 8.74
C ASN A 73 -3.71 5.27 8.10
N ASN A 74 -4.79 4.97 7.41
CA ASN A 74 -4.87 3.78 6.57
C ASN A 74 -3.81 3.87 5.46
N PRO A 75 -3.02 2.80 5.22
CA PRO A 75 -2.09 2.77 4.11
C PRO A 75 -2.80 2.93 2.77
N ALA A 76 -2.24 3.73 1.88
CA ALA A 76 -2.66 3.82 0.49
C ALA A 76 -1.98 2.71 -0.32
N LEU A 77 -2.75 2.00 -1.14
CA LEU A 77 -2.23 1.00 -2.07
C LEU A 77 -1.79 1.71 -3.35
N PHE A 78 -0.55 1.46 -3.75
CA PHE A 78 0.01 1.94 -5.02
C PHE A 78 0.35 0.76 -5.92
N GLN A 79 0.12 0.96 -7.21
CA GLN A 79 0.79 0.20 -8.26
C GLN A 79 1.88 1.08 -8.84
N ALA A 80 3.12 0.67 -8.67
CA ALA A 80 4.29 1.48 -8.95
C ALA A 80 5.37 0.70 -9.70
N ARG A 81 6.35 1.44 -10.22
CA ARG A 81 7.59 0.89 -10.76
C ARG A 81 8.77 1.60 -10.10
N VAL A 82 9.89 0.90 -10.01
CA VAL A 82 11.15 1.52 -9.59
C VAL A 82 11.62 2.46 -10.70
N LEU A 83 11.89 3.72 -10.35
CA LEU A 83 12.54 4.68 -11.24
C LEU A 83 14.06 4.60 -11.10
N THR A 84 14.54 4.69 -9.87
CA THR A 84 15.96 4.84 -9.56
C THR A 84 16.25 4.19 -8.22
N ILE A 85 17.39 3.50 -8.15
CA ILE A 85 18.00 3.06 -6.91
C ILE A 85 19.39 3.70 -6.85
N LYS A 86 19.67 4.44 -5.78
CA LYS A 86 20.96 5.09 -5.59
C LYS A 86 21.51 4.75 -4.22
N LYS A 87 22.71 4.17 -4.17
CA LYS A 87 23.48 4.04 -2.94
C LYS A 87 24.08 5.40 -2.56
N VAL A 88 23.93 5.79 -1.31
CA VAL A 88 24.48 7.02 -0.72
C VAL A 88 25.11 6.62 0.60
N GLU A 89 26.44 6.46 0.61
CA GLU A 89 27.18 5.95 1.78
C GLU A 89 26.60 4.61 2.26
N ASP A 90 26.17 4.54 3.52
CA ASP A 90 25.56 3.37 4.17
C ASP A 90 24.03 3.29 3.99
N TYR A 91 23.48 4.08 3.06
CA TYR A 91 22.05 4.15 2.78
C TYR A 91 21.75 3.91 1.30
N TYR A 92 20.48 3.64 1.03
CA TYR A 92 19.91 3.62 -0.31
C TYR A 92 18.74 4.59 -0.39
N SER A 93 18.70 5.41 -1.44
CA SER A 93 17.50 6.12 -1.87
C SER A 93 16.86 5.30 -3.00
N VAL A 94 15.62 4.87 -2.78
CA VAL A 94 14.83 4.13 -3.75
C VAL A 94 13.62 4.96 -4.14
N LEU A 95 13.57 5.35 -5.40
CA LEU A 95 12.52 6.17 -5.96
C LEU A 95 11.57 5.31 -6.78
N PHE A 96 10.28 5.41 -6.47
CA PHE A 96 9.20 4.78 -7.22
C PHE A 96 8.33 5.85 -7.89
N GLU A 97 7.73 5.50 -9.02
CA GLU A 97 6.61 6.24 -9.63
C GLU A 97 5.42 5.31 -9.76
N GLY A 98 4.26 5.75 -9.31
CA GLY A 98 3.05 4.93 -9.33
C GLY A 98 1.76 5.74 -9.24
N GLN A 99 0.66 5.01 -9.15
CA GLN A 99 -0.68 5.55 -8.98
C GLN A 99 -1.35 4.87 -7.79
N ILE A 100 -2.21 5.60 -7.08
CA ILE A 100 -3.05 5.00 -6.03
C ILE A 100 -4.07 4.09 -6.71
N VAL A 101 -4.12 2.84 -6.29
CA VAL A 101 -5.17 1.90 -6.68
C VAL A 101 -6.35 2.12 -5.75
N SER A 102 -7.49 2.50 -6.31
CA SER A 102 -8.73 2.64 -5.55
C SER A 102 -9.28 1.25 -5.18
N ASN A 103 -8.71 0.66 -4.13
CA ASN A 103 -9.22 -0.59 -3.55
C ASN A 103 -10.55 -0.40 -2.82
N HIS A 104 -11.03 0.85 -2.66
CA HIS A 104 -12.22 1.16 -1.89
C HIS A 104 -13.48 0.59 -2.54
N ILE A 105 -13.62 0.70 -3.87
CA ILE A 105 -14.83 0.21 -4.55
C ILE A 105 -14.88 -1.33 -4.47
N GLN A 106 -13.78 -1.99 -4.85
CA GLN A 106 -13.72 -3.45 -4.86
C GLN A 106 -13.82 -4.08 -3.45
N TYR A 107 -13.23 -3.46 -2.43
CA TYR A 107 -13.39 -3.92 -1.04
C TYR A 107 -14.83 -3.78 -0.56
N THR A 108 -15.47 -2.65 -0.85
CA THR A 108 -16.86 -2.38 -0.46
C THR A 108 -17.82 -3.36 -1.12
N GLU A 109 -17.60 -3.66 -2.41
CA GLU A 109 -18.38 -4.66 -3.15
C GLU A 109 -18.18 -6.07 -2.57
N LEU A 110 -16.93 -6.50 -2.37
CA LEU A 110 -16.61 -7.82 -1.82
C LEU A 110 -17.11 -8.00 -0.38
N LEU A 111 -17.04 -6.94 0.44
CA LEU A 111 -17.57 -6.95 1.80
C LEU A 111 -19.08 -7.15 1.79
N LEU A 112 -19.78 -6.40 0.95
CA LEU A 112 -21.22 -6.51 0.81
C LEU A 112 -21.60 -7.92 0.37
N GLU A 113 -20.91 -8.46 -0.65
CA GLU A 113 -21.12 -9.81 -1.14
C GLU A 113 -20.93 -10.86 -0.04
N LYS A 114 -19.84 -10.81 0.74
CA LYS A 114 -19.61 -11.74 1.85
C LYS A 114 -20.69 -11.65 2.93
N LEU A 115 -21.16 -10.44 3.27
CA LEU A 115 -22.18 -10.27 4.30
C LEU A 115 -23.54 -10.80 3.83
N VAL A 116 -23.90 -10.57 2.56
CA VAL A 116 -25.11 -11.14 1.95
C VAL A 116 -25.00 -12.67 1.90
N GLN A 117 -23.85 -13.23 1.47
CA GLN A 117 -23.62 -14.68 1.46
C GLN A 117 -23.67 -15.31 2.86
N SER A 118 -23.34 -14.55 3.91
CA SER A 118 -23.48 -14.99 5.30
C SER A 118 -24.92 -14.96 5.84
N GLY A 119 -25.89 -14.57 5.00
CA GLY A 119 -27.31 -14.54 5.33
C GLY A 119 -27.77 -13.28 6.06
N LEU A 120 -26.97 -12.22 6.08
CA LEU A 120 -27.35 -10.95 6.67
C LEU A 120 -28.19 -10.13 5.70
N ASP A 121 -29.31 -9.58 6.19
CA ASP A 121 -30.19 -8.68 5.46
C ASP A 121 -30.63 -7.48 6.33
N GLY A 122 -31.36 -6.55 5.71
CA GLY A 122 -32.00 -5.41 6.38
C GLY A 122 -31.05 -4.58 7.27
N GLU A 123 -31.52 -4.24 8.47
CA GLU A 123 -30.78 -3.47 9.48
C GLU A 123 -29.50 -4.17 9.95
N ALA A 124 -29.50 -5.50 10.03
CA ALA A 124 -28.35 -6.28 10.46
C ALA A 124 -27.19 -6.19 9.45
N LEU A 125 -27.51 -6.25 8.15
CA LEU A 125 -26.53 -6.03 7.08
C LEU A 125 -25.94 -4.62 7.14
N ILE A 126 -26.80 -3.61 7.29
CA ILE A 126 -26.37 -2.20 7.35
C ILE A 126 -25.41 -1.97 8.53
N THR A 127 -25.73 -2.53 9.69
CA THR A 127 -24.92 -2.40 10.91
C THR A 127 -23.57 -3.08 10.75
N ALA A 128 -23.56 -4.37 10.35
CA ALA A 128 -22.34 -5.13 10.16
C ALA A 128 -21.44 -4.54 9.06
N PHE A 129 -22.04 -4.01 7.99
CA PHE A 129 -21.31 -3.36 6.91
C PHE A 129 -20.64 -2.06 7.37
N LYS A 130 -21.35 -1.19 8.12
CA LYS A 130 -20.78 0.05 8.66
C LYS A 130 -19.63 -0.22 9.64
N GLU A 131 -19.75 -1.23 10.49
CA GLU A 131 -18.70 -1.63 11.43
C GLU A 131 -17.47 -2.18 10.70
N LYS A 132 -17.65 -3.05 9.70
CA LYS A 132 -16.56 -3.65 8.93
C LYS A 132 -15.90 -2.68 7.94
N ILE A 133 -16.61 -1.68 7.43
CA ILE A 133 -15.98 -0.60 6.64
C ILE A 133 -15.02 0.23 7.52
N ARG A 134 -15.40 0.48 8.78
CA ARG A 134 -14.58 1.27 9.71
C ARG A 134 -13.36 0.49 10.22
N SER A 135 -13.51 -0.79 10.48
CA SER A 135 -12.43 -1.65 11.00
C SER A 135 -11.50 -2.21 9.92
N LYS A 136 -11.90 -2.16 8.63
CA LYS A 136 -11.14 -2.67 7.47
C LYS A 136 -10.46 -4.04 7.71
N PRO A 137 -11.18 -5.07 8.20
CA PRO A 137 -10.62 -6.40 8.31
C PRO A 137 -10.15 -6.92 6.94
N ARG A 138 -9.11 -7.73 6.92
CA ARG A 138 -8.64 -8.38 5.69
C ARG A 138 -9.77 -9.24 5.12
N LEU A 139 -10.26 -8.92 3.92
CA LEU A 139 -11.30 -9.71 3.25
C LEU A 139 -10.75 -10.70 2.22
N TYR A 140 -9.50 -10.49 1.79
CA TYR A 140 -8.75 -11.42 0.96
C TYR A 140 -8.05 -12.43 1.87
N ALA A 141 -8.76 -13.52 2.13
CA ALA A 141 -8.23 -14.81 2.53
C ALA A 141 -9.24 -15.87 2.09
N GLU A 142 -8.72 -16.98 1.61
CA GLU A 142 -9.38 -18.22 1.15
C GLU A 142 -9.95 -18.20 -0.28
N LYS A 143 -9.07 -18.54 -1.23
CA LYS A 143 -9.40 -19.61 -2.18
C LYS A 143 -8.46 -20.78 -1.92
N SER A 144 -9.02 -21.83 -1.33
CA SER A 144 -8.47 -23.19 -1.36
C SER A 144 -8.32 -23.72 -2.78
#